data_AF-A0A6B2LFN3-F1
#
_entry.id   AF-A0A6B2LFN3-F1
#
_cell.length_a   1.000
_cell.length_b   1.000
_cell.length_c   1.000
_cell.angle_alpha   90.00
_cell.angle_beta   90.00
_cell.angle_gamma   90.00
#
_symmetry.space_group_name_H-M   'P 1'
#
loop_
_entity.id
_entity.type
_entity.pdbx_description
1 polymer ?
#
loop_
_entity_poly.entity_id
_entity_poly.type
_entity_poly.pdbx_seq_one_letter_code
_entity_poly.pdbx_strand_id
1 'polypeptide(L)'
;MFIAYGTGLFAQDEVQVAEHPILAHLKEMMNMKSRQVDVYKARTKEGEEPTPILIKNVDRLCSIATNPSKEEGRPDGLYGKHFEKASKETIERATQLLDPPTKTNLICMAALPPRSGYYTFDQIDYLFKTALTAFTAAKSEANKENVVIETGNWGCGAFGGRIELMALVQILAASASGIHKLIYHSGDARGTKAFQIAQKIATQIISSVPTLKINDIIDKMVSMKFLWGMSNGT
;
A
#
# COMPACT_ATOMS: atom_id res chain seq x y z
N MET A 1 -9.85 -4.40 -4.65
CA MET A 1 -8.70 -3.86 -5.41
C MET A 1 -9.22 -2.84 -6.42
N PHE A 2 -8.52 -1.70 -6.56
CA PHE A 2 -8.78 -0.64 -7.54
C PHE A 2 -10.25 -0.19 -7.52
N ILE A 3 -10.73 0.30 -6.39
CA ILE A 3 -12.15 0.57 -6.19
C ILE A 3 -12.61 1.90 -6.83
N ALA A 4 -11.69 2.84 -7.05
CA ALA A 4 -12.03 4.20 -7.49
C ALA A 4 -11.34 4.61 -8.82
N TYR A 5 -10.71 3.67 -9.54
CA TYR A 5 -9.95 3.94 -10.78
C TYR A 5 -10.75 4.59 -11.93
N GLY A 6 -12.08 4.53 -11.89
CA GLY A 6 -12.96 5.19 -12.86
C GLY A 6 -13.60 6.49 -12.35
N THR A 7 -13.13 7.04 -11.23
CA THR A 7 -13.67 8.25 -10.59
C THR A 7 -12.70 9.43 -10.71
N GLY A 8 -13.08 10.61 -10.21
CA GLY A 8 -12.19 11.78 -10.13
C GLY A 8 -11.13 11.70 -9.01
N LEU A 9 -11.18 10.66 -8.17
CA LEU A 9 -10.16 10.40 -7.17
C LEU A 9 -8.85 9.97 -7.86
N PHE A 10 -7.71 10.47 -7.39
CA PHE A 10 -6.40 10.08 -7.90
C PHE A 10 -5.41 9.79 -6.77
N ALA A 11 -5.78 8.79 -5.95
CA ALA A 11 -4.93 8.27 -4.88
C ALA A 11 -4.01 7.15 -5.43
N GLN A 12 -3.29 6.46 -4.54
CA GLN A 12 -2.27 5.49 -4.92
C GLN A 12 -2.81 4.43 -5.91
N ASP A 13 -3.93 3.79 -5.61
CA ASP A 13 -4.50 2.71 -6.44
C ASP A 13 -4.82 3.25 -7.85
N GLU A 14 -5.40 4.45 -7.91
CA GLU A 14 -5.79 5.12 -9.15
C GLU A 14 -4.56 5.51 -9.99
N VAL A 15 -3.49 6.02 -9.35
CA VAL A 15 -2.21 6.29 -10.03
C VAL A 15 -1.63 4.99 -10.60
N GLN A 16 -1.65 3.89 -9.85
CA GLN A 16 -1.14 2.61 -10.35
C GLN A 16 -1.92 2.15 -11.59
N VAL A 17 -3.25 2.27 -11.60
CA VAL A 17 -4.08 1.89 -12.74
C VAL A 17 -3.84 2.80 -13.95
N ALA A 18 -3.70 4.11 -13.73
CA ALA A 18 -3.44 5.06 -14.82
C ALA A 18 -2.08 4.82 -15.48
N GLU A 19 -1.04 4.52 -14.68
CA GLU A 19 0.30 4.23 -15.20
C GLU A 19 0.43 2.81 -15.80
N HIS A 20 -0.46 1.89 -15.43
CA HIS A 20 -0.52 0.50 -15.92
C HIS A 20 -1.92 0.14 -16.45
N PRO A 21 -2.32 0.60 -17.65
CA PRO A 21 -3.70 0.47 -18.13
C PRO A 21 -4.28 -0.95 -18.19
N ILE A 22 -3.43 -1.98 -18.26
CA ILE A 22 -3.87 -3.38 -18.21
C ILE A 22 -4.53 -3.75 -16.86
N LEU A 23 -4.23 -3.03 -15.77
CA LEU A 23 -4.86 -3.24 -14.46
C LEU A 23 -6.37 -2.95 -14.48
N ALA A 24 -6.81 -1.94 -15.23
CA ALA A 24 -8.23 -1.68 -15.44
C ALA A 24 -8.91 -2.86 -16.17
N HIS A 25 -8.28 -3.37 -17.22
CA HIS A 25 -8.79 -4.52 -17.97
C HIS A 25 -8.87 -5.79 -17.11
N LEU A 26 -7.84 -6.03 -16.28
CA LEU A 26 -7.85 -7.12 -15.32
C LEU A 26 -9.02 -7.01 -14.34
N LYS A 27 -9.22 -5.82 -13.77
CA LYS A 27 -10.32 -5.53 -12.83
C LYS A 27 -11.69 -5.78 -13.47
N GLU A 28 -11.91 -5.32 -14.70
CA GLU A 28 -13.17 -5.53 -15.41
C GLU A 28 -13.39 -7.00 -15.78
N MET A 29 -12.35 -7.70 -16.21
CA MET A 29 -12.42 -9.14 -16.45
C MET A 29 -12.80 -9.91 -15.18
N MET A 30 -12.17 -9.60 -14.05
CA MET A 30 -12.50 -10.18 -12.74
C MET A 30 -13.97 -9.90 -12.36
N ASN A 31 -14.43 -8.66 -12.52
CA ASN A 31 -15.82 -8.27 -12.24
C ASN A 31 -16.81 -9.10 -13.09
N MET A 32 -16.56 -9.22 -14.39
CA MET A 32 -17.41 -10.01 -15.29
C MET A 32 -17.45 -11.48 -14.88
N LYS A 33 -16.29 -12.12 -14.66
CA LYS A 33 -16.22 -13.53 -14.29
C LYS A 33 -16.76 -13.82 -12.89
N SER A 34 -16.66 -12.86 -11.97
CA SER A 34 -17.17 -13.00 -10.60
C SER A 34 -18.69 -13.14 -10.50
N ARG A 35 -19.43 -12.79 -11.57
CA ARG A 35 -20.87 -13.05 -11.68
C ARG A 35 -21.20 -14.54 -11.79
N GLN A 36 -20.22 -15.35 -12.20
CA GLN A 36 -20.37 -16.79 -12.43
C GLN A 36 -19.60 -17.62 -11.39
N VAL A 37 -18.37 -17.22 -11.06
CA VAL A 37 -17.50 -17.97 -10.15
C VAL A 37 -16.88 -17.05 -9.11
N ASP A 38 -17.08 -17.40 -7.84
CA ASP A 38 -16.71 -16.56 -6.68
C ASP A 38 -15.22 -16.20 -6.63
N VAL A 39 -14.35 -17.13 -7.05
CA VAL A 39 -12.89 -16.99 -7.05
C VAL A 39 -12.38 -15.79 -7.85
N TYR A 40 -13.18 -15.26 -8.78
CA TYR A 40 -12.82 -14.09 -9.57
C TYR A 40 -13.20 -12.76 -8.92
N LYS A 41 -13.79 -12.75 -7.72
CA LYS A 41 -14.05 -11.51 -7.00
C LYS A 41 -12.74 -10.78 -6.73
N ALA A 42 -12.63 -9.53 -7.17
CA ALA A 42 -11.45 -8.68 -6.98
C ALA A 42 -11.32 -8.14 -5.54
N ARG A 43 -11.28 -9.06 -4.57
CA ARG A 43 -11.20 -8.82 -3.13
C ARG A 43 -9.81 -9.23 -2.65
N THR A 44 -9.28 -8.46 -1.70
CA THR A 44 -8.00 -8.76 -1.05
C THR A 44 -8.18 -9.27 0.38
N LYS A 45 -9.41 -9.67 0.71
CA LYS A 45 -9.80 -10.31 1.98
C LYS A 45 -11.09 -11.11 1.80
N GLU A 46 -11.23 -12.16 2.59
CA GLU A 46 -12.44 -12.98 2.75
C GLU A 46 -12.78 -13.09 4.24
N GLY A 47 -13.86 -12.41 4.67
CA GLY A 47 -14.10 -12.22 6.11
C GLY A 47 -12.95 -11.43 6.75
N GLU A 48 -12.32 -12.04 7.76
CA GLU A 48 -11.13 -11.53 8.46
C GLU A 48 -9.81 -12.12 7.90
N GLU A 49 -9.88 -13.00 6.90
CA GLU A 49 -8.71 -13.63 6.31
C GLU A 49 -8.16 -12.78 5.15
N PRO A 50 -6.88 -12.36 5.19
CA PRO A 50 -6.27 -11.63 4.09
C PRO A 50 -6.05 -12.52 2.85
N THR A 51 -6.47 -12.04 1.67
CA THR A 51 -6.30 -12.76 0.40
C THR A 51 -5.59 -11.87 -0.64
N PRO A 52 -4.28 -11.60 -0.47
CA PRO A 52 -3.56 -10.67 -1.34
C PRO A 52 -3.60 -11.12 -2.80
N ILE A 53 -3.71 -10.16 -3.72
CA ILE A 53 -3.64 -10.44 -5.17
C ILE A 53 -2.25 -10.03 -5.66
N LEU A 54 -1.55 -10.97 -6.30
CA LEU A 54 -0.25 -10.73 -6.91
C LEU A 54 -0.41 -10.57 -8.42
N ILE A 55 0.21 -9.55 -9.01
CA ILE A 55 0.19 -9.29 -10.44
C ILE A 55 1.62 -9.07 -10.91
N LYS A 56 2.07 -9.80 -11.94
CA LYS A 56 3.48 -9.82 -12.35
C LYS A 56 3.68 -9.31 -13.77
N ASN A 57 4.88 -8.79 -14.02
CA ASN A 57 5.39 -8.40 -15.33
C ASN A 57 4.45 -7.45 -16.09
N VAL A 58 3.84 -6.53 -15.36
CA VAL A 58 2.89 -5.55 -15.88
C VAL A 58 3.65 -4.41 -16.53
N ASP A 59 3.24 -4.02 -17.74
CA ASP A 59 3.78 -2.82 -18.39
C ASP A 59 3.28 -1.56 -17.69
N ARG A 60 4.25 -0.74 -17.28
CA ARG A 60 4.05 0.66 -16.91
C ARG A 60 4.32 1.50 -18.15
N LEU A 61 3.28 2.14 -18.66
CA LEU A 61 3.33 2.84 -19.95
C LEU A 61 3.64 4.32 -19.80
N CYS A 62 3.34 4.91 -18.64
CA CYS A 62 3.61 6.32 -18.38
C CYS A 62 3.98 6.55 -16.91
N SER A 63 4.50 7.74 -16.63
CA SER A 63 4.58 8.29 -15.29
C SER A 63 3.80 9.60 -15.19
N ILE A 64 3.07 9.79 -14.10
CA ILE A 64 2.25 10.99 -13.90
C ILE A 64 2.77 11.76 -12.69
N ALA A 65 3.24 12.99 -12.91
CA ALA A 65 3.74 13.85 -11.86
C ALA A 65 2.60 14.40 -11.00
N THR A 66 2.50 13.94 -9.75
CA THR A 66 1.39 14.33 -8.84
C THR A 66 1.73 15.49 -7.89
N ASN A 67 3.01 15.83 -7.74
CA ASN A 67 3.45 16.88 -6.83
C ASN A 67 2.96 18.27 -7.27
N PRO A 68 2.88 19.26 -6.36
CA PRO A 68 2.64 20.66 -6.72
C PRO A 68 3.73 21.27 -7.64
N SER A 69 3.32 22.06 -8.64
CA SER A 69 4.18 23.00 -9.40
C SER A 69 3.32 24.07 -10.06
N LYS A 70 3.61 25.34 -9.74
CA LYS A 70 2.97 26.49 -10.37
C LYS A 70 3.39 26.64 -11.84
N GLU A 71 4.65 26.42 -12.13
CA GLU A 71 5.24 26.56 -13.48
C GLU A 71 4.63 25.56 -14.48
N GLU A 72 4.31 24.36 -13.99
CA GLU A 72 3.72 23.29 -14.81
C GLU A 72 2.17 23.32 -14.82
N GLY A 73 1.54 24.34 -14.21
CA GLY A 73 0.08 24.48 -14.20
C GLY A 73 -0.66 23.53 -13.25
N ARG A 74 0.03 22.97 -12.24
CA ARG A 74 -0.53 22.12 -11.17
C ARG A 74 -0.16 22.67 -9.78
N PRO A 75 -0.56 23.91 -9.42
CA PRO A 75 -0.10 24.62 -8.23
C PRO A 75 -0.37 23.89 -6.91
N ASP A 76 -1.44 23.09 -6.85
CA ASP A 76 -1.82 22.30 -5.68
C ASP A 76 -1.51 20.79 -5.86
N GLY A 77 -0.86 20.43 -6.98
CA GLY A 77 -0.60 19.05 -7.38
C GLY A 77 -1.80 18.39 -8.05
N LEU A 78 -1.69 17.07 -8.26
CA LEU A 78 -2.74 16.23 -8.86
C LEU A 78 -3.16 15.08 -7.95
N TYR A 79 -2.58 14.91 -6.77
CA TYR A 79 -2.90 13.77 -5.90
C TYR A 79 -4.29 13.94 -5.23
N GLY A 80 -5.03 12.84 -5.09
CA GLY A 80 -6.37 12.83 -4.48
C GLY A 80 -7.39 13.61 -5.30
N LYS A 81 -8.29 14.34 -4.63
CA LYS A 81 -9.33 15.18 -5.26
C LYS A 81 -8.82 16.38 -6.07
N HIS A 82 -7.52 16.67 -6.07
CA HIS A 82 -6.97 17.72 -6.93
C HIS A 82 -7.03 17.33 -8.41
N PHE A 83 -6.96 16.03 -8.73
CA PHE A 83 -7.09 15.53 -10.10
C PHE A 83 -8.44 15.85 -10.72
N GLU A 84 -9.54 15.65 -9.98
CA GLU A 84 -10.91 15.95 -10.43
C GLU A 84 -11.06 17.41 -10.90
N LYS A 85 -10.29 18.32 -10.31
CA LYS A 85 -10.33 19.76 -10.62
C LYS A 85 -9.35 20.19 -11.71
N ALA A 86 -8.41 19.32 -12.10
CA ALA A 86 -7.37 19.64 -13.05
C ALA A 86 -7.93 19.66 -14.48
N SER A 87 -7.45 20.56 -15.32
CA SER A 87 -7.79 20.54 -16.73
C SER A 87 -7.09 19.38 -17.43
N LYS A 88 -7.64 18.96 -18.57
CA LYS A 88 -7.04 17.91 -19.42
C LYS A 88 -5.60 18.27 -19.80
N GLU A 89 -5.35 19.53 -20.16
CA GLU A 89 -4.04 20.03 -20.58
C GLU A 89 -3.01 19.95 -19.44
N THR A 90 -3.41 20.22 -18.19
CA THR A 90 -2.55 20.05 -17.03
C THR A 90 -2.19 18.58 -16.80
N ILE A 91 -3.16 17.68 -16.95
CA ILE A 91 -2.94 16.23 -16.79
C ILE A 91 -2.01 15.71 -17.90
N GLU A 92 -2.25 16.10 -19.15
CA GLU A 92 -1.40 15.74 -20.29
C GLU A 92 0.04 16.22 -20.09
N ARG A 93 0.25 17.47 -19.65
CA ARG A 93 1.59 18.00 -19.34
C ARG A 93 2.28 17.26 -18.19
N ALA A 94 1.52 16.81 -17.20
CA ALA A 94 2.06 16.04 -16.09
C ALA A 94 2.36 14.57 -16.45
N THR A 95 1.94 14.11 -17.63
CA THR A 95 2.08 12.71 -18.07
C THR A 95 3.27 12.57 -19.01
N GLN A 96 4.19 11.67 -18.65
CA GLN A 96 5.35 11.33 -19.47
C GLN A 96 5.21 9.89 -19.97
N LEU A 97 5.29 9.68 -21.29
CA LEU A 97 5.37 8.35 -21.89
C LEU A 97 6.70 7.68 -21.50
N LEU A 98 6.64 6.39 -21.16
CA LEU A 98 7.82 5.56 -20.94
C LEU A 98 8.07 4.72 -22.19
N ASP A 99 9.15 5.03 -22.89
CA ASP A 99 9.59 4.30 -24.08
C ASP A 99 11.09 3.92 -23.97
N PRO A 100 11.43 2.63 -23.79
CA PRO A 100 10.50 1.49 -23.69
C PRO A 100 9.69 1.49 -22.38
N PRO A 101 8.52 0.81 -22.33
CA PRO A 101 7.80 0.57 -21.09
C PRO A 101 8.66 -0.12 -20.02
N THR A 102 8.45 0.24 -18.76
CA THR A 102 9.08 -0.47 -17.64
C THR A 102 8.18 -1.58 -17.13
N LYS A 103 8.75 -2.64 -16.52
CA LYS A 103 7.98 -3.75 -15.95
C LYS A 103 7.82 -3.60 -14.44
N THR A 104 6.61 -3.84 -13.94
CA THR A 104 6.27 -3.78 -12.52
C THR A 104 5.64 -5.09 -12.05
N ASN A 105 5.97 -5.51 -10.82
CA ASN A 105 5.24 -6.52 -10.07
C ASN A 105 4.49 -5.82 -8.93
N LEU A 106 3.21 -6.16 -8.75
CA LEU A 106 2.31 -5.49 -7.80
C LEU A 106 1.76 -6.49 -6.78
N ILE A 107 1.60 -5.99 -5.56
CA ILE A 107 0.93 -6.68 -4.46
C ILE A 107 -0.27 -5.81 -4.07
N CYS A 108 -1.47 -6.35 -4.23
CA CYS A 108 -2.69 -5.69 -3.82
C CYS A 108 -3.14 -6.23 -2.47
N MET A 109 -3.11 -5.39 -1.43
CA MET A 109 -3.55 -5.73 -0.08
C MET A 109 -4.27 -4.53 0.58
N ALA A 110 -5.33 -4.79 1.32
CA ALA A 110 -6.16 -3.75 1.90
C ALA A 110 -5.89 -3.57 3.40
N ALA A 111 -5.62 -2.33 3.81
CA ALA A 111 -5.60 -1.97 5.23
C ALA A 111 -7.04 -1.95 5.79
N LEU A 112 -7.14 -1.73 7.10
CA LEU A 112 -8.42 -1.53 7.78
C LEU A 112 -9.10 -0.24 7.31
N PRO A 113 -10.46 -0.21 7.24
CA PRO A 113 -11.20 1.02 6.99
C PRO A 113 -11.01 2.02 8.15
N PRO A 114 -11.39 3.30 7.98
CA PRO A 114 -11.31 4.31 9.03
C PRO A 114 -11.95 3.86 10.36
N ARG A 115 -11.23 4.13 11.45
CA ARG A 115 -11.63 3.91 12.84
C ARG A 115 -11.10 5.05 13.72
N SER A 116 -11.39 4.99 15.01
CA SER A 116 -10.96 5.96 16.02
C SER A 116 -10.48 5.25 17.30
N GLY A 117 -9.84 6.01 18.19
CA GLY A 117 -9.36 5.51 19.47
C GLY A 117 -8.02 4.78 19.37
N TYR A 118 -7.73 3.96 20.39
CA TYR A 118 -6.53 3.12 20.41
C TYR A 118 -6.71 1.90 19.51
N TYR A 119 -5.64 1.46 18.86
CA TYR A 119 -5.65 0.19 18.15
C TYR A 119 -5.84 -0.97 19.12
N THR A 120 -6.75 -1.88 18.78
CA THR A 120 -6.98 -3.12 19.54
C THR A 120 -6.01 -4.22 19.09
N PHE A 121 -5.93 -5.30 19.86
CA PHE A 121 -5.19 -6.50 19.47
C PHE A 121 -5.63 -7.00 18.09
N ASP A 122 -6.93 -7.26 17.90
CA ASP A 122 -7.46 -7.80 16.64
C ASP A 122 -7.16 -6.90 15.44
N GLN A 123 -7.17 -5.58 15.63
CA GLN A 123 -6.82 -4.63 14.57
C GLN A 123 -5.35 -4.74 14.18
N ILE A 124 -4.45 -4.81 15.17
CA ILE A 124 -3.01 -4.95 14.90
C ILE A 124 -2.70 -6.34 14.32
N ASP A 125 -3.31 -7.40 14.85
CA ASP A 125 -3.20 -8.77 14.35
C ASP A 125 -3.64 -8.87 12.89
N TYR A 126 -4.80 -8.32 12.54
CA TYR A 126 -5.28 -8.30 11.15
C TYR A 126 -4.32 -7.55 10.22
N LEU A 127 -3.84 -6.37 10.63
CA LEU A 127 -2.88 -5.59 9.84
C LEU A 127 -1.57 -6.35 9.63
N PHE A 128 -1.06 -7.00 10.69
CA PHE A 128 0.15 -7.80 10.65
C PHE A 128 0.00 -9.03 9.76
N LYS A 129 -1.07 -9.82 9.95
CA LYS A 129 -1.39 -10.97 9.09
C LYS A 129 -1.55 -10.58 7.64
N THR A 130 -2.17 -9.42 7.36
CA THR A 130 -2.33 -8.93 5.99
C THR A 130 -0.98 -8.69 5.32
N ALA A 131 -0.09 -7.94 5.97
CA ALA A 131 1.25 -7.68 5.43
C ALA A 131 2.10 -8.97 5.35
N LEU A 132 2.06 -9.81 6.38
CA LEU A 132 2.79 -11.07 6.45
C LEU A 132 2.39 -12.01 5.32
N THR A 133 1.09 -12.20 5.11
CA THR A 133 0.55 -13.07 4.05
C THR A 133 0.93 -12.54 2.68
N ALA A 134 0.79 -11.23 2.46
CA ALA A 134 1.15 -10.59 1.20
C ALA A 134 2.63 -10.73 0.86
N PHE A 135 3.52 -10.48 1.83
CA PHE A 135 4.97 -10.56 1.63
C PHE A 135 5.45 -12.00 1.50
N THR A 136 4.88 -12.93 2.26
CA THR A 136 5.17 -14.37 2.13
C THR A 136 4.76 -14.89 0.76
N ALA A 137 3.55 -14.56 0.29
CA ALA A 137 3.07 -14.93 -1.03
C ALA A 137 3.96 -14.33 -2.13
N ALA A 138 4.32 -13.06 -2.02
CA ALA A 138 5.22 -12.40 -2.97
C ALA A 138 6.61 -13.05 -3.01
N LYS A 139 7.17 -13.44 -1.86
CA LYS A 139 8.46 -14.16 -1.81
C LYS A 139 8.37 -15.52 -2.48
N SER A 140 7.33 -16.29 -2.15
CA SER A 140 7.08 -17.60 -2.76
C SER A 140 6.94 -17.50 -4.28
N GLU A 141 6.13 -16.54 -4.74
CA GLU A 141 5.87 -16.31 -6.17
C GLU A 141 7.09 -15.75 -6.94
N ALA A 142 7.95 -14.98 -6.27
CA ALA A 142 9.21 -14.53 -6.86
C ALA A 142 10.19 -15.68 -7.08
N ASN A 143 10.11 -16.73 -6.26
CA ASN A 143 11.01 -17.89 -6.24
C ASN A 143 12.50 -17.48 -6.27
N LYS A 144 12.85 -16.49 -5.42
CA LYS A 144 14.19 -15.91 -5.30
C LYS A 144 14.49 -15.62 -3.83
N GLU A 145 15.77 -15.67 -3.48
CA GLU A 145 16.21 -15.27 -2.13
C GLU A 145 16.17 -13.76 -1.93
N ASN A 146 16.65 -13.00 -2.93
CA ASN A 146 16.79 -11.55 -2.83
C ASN A 146 15.53 -10.81 -3.30
N VAL A 147 14.43 -10.98 -2.56
CA VAL A 147 13.17 -10.27 -2.83
C VAL A 147 13.18 -8.92 -2.14
N VAL A 148 12.93 -7.87 -2.92
CA VAL A 148 12.78 -6.49 -2.43
C VAL A 148 11.30 -6.13 -2.47
N ILE A 149 10.79 -5.61 -1.36
CA ILE A 149 9.44 -5.03 -1.29
C ILE A 149 9.57 -3.51 -1.25
N GLU A 150 8.91 -2.84 -2.18
CA GLU A 150 8.77 -1.38 -2.18
C GLU A 150 7.37 -1.01 -1.69
N THR A 151 7.29 -0.16 -0.68
CA THR A 151 6.02 0.24 -0.05
C THR A 151 6.08 1.68 0.45
N GLY A 152 5.04 2.14 1.15
CA GLY A 152 5.01 3.44 1.81
C GLY A 152 3.98 3.50 2.92
N ASN A 153 3.31 4.65 3.06
CA ASN A 153 2.32 4.93 4.09
C ASN A 153 0.97 4.20 3.84
N TRP A 154 1.02 2.87 3.70
CA TRP A 154 -0.12 1.98 3.46
C TRP A 154 -1.24 2.26 4.47
N GLY A 155 -2.46 2.49 3.98
CA GLY A 155 -3.63 2.76 4.81
C GLY A 155 -3.61 4.09 5.60
N CYS A 156 -2.65 4.98 5.40
CA CYS A 156 -2.52 6.20 6.22
C CYS A 156 -3.15 7.46 5.60
N GLY A 157 -3.56 7.43 4.33
CA GLY A 157 -4.27 8.52 3.64
C GLY A 157 -5.76 8.52 3.95
N ALA A 158 -6.60 8.22 2.96
CA ALA A 158 -8.06 8.13 3.10
C ALA A 158 -8.52 7.22 4.25
N PHE A 159 -7.74 6.21 4.65
CA PHE A 159 -8.09 5.29 5.73
C PHE A 159 -7.68 5.78 7.12
N GLY A 160 -6.86 6.83 7.24
CA GLY A 160 -6.50 7.43 8.52
C GLY A 160 -5.64 6.54 9.43
N GLY A 161 -4.96 5.54 8.89
CA GLY A 161 -4.00 4.72 9.61
C GLY A 161 -2.87 5.54 10.23
N ARG A 162 -2.29 5.03 11.32
CA ARG A 162 -1.16 5.69 11.99
C ARG A 162 0.15 5.29 11.31
N ILE A 163 0.87 6.26 10.76
CA ILE A 163 2.07 6.00 9.94
C ILE A 163 3.11 5.18 10.71
N GLU A 164 3.39 5.51 11.97
CA GLU A 164 4.35 4.78 12.81
C GLU A 164 3.95 3.32 12.98
N LEU A 165 2.66 3.05 13.25
CA LEU A 165 2.17 1.69 13.41
C LEU A 165 2.22 0.93 12.09
N MET A 166 1.77 1.53 10.99
CA MET A 166 1.73 0.88 9.67
C MET A 166 3.15 0.60 9.14
N ALA A 167 4.10 1.48 9.39
CA ALA A 167 5.51 1.23 9.11
C ALA A 167 6.06 0.08 9.97
N LEU A 168 5.75 0.07 11.27
CA LEU A 168 6.21 -0.97 12.20
C LEU A 168 5.68 -2.35 11.80
N VAL A 169 4.38 -2.44 11.50
CA VAL A 169 3.74 -3.65 10.97
C VAL A 169 4.48 -4.17 9.74
N GLN A 170 4.75 -3.31 8.76
CA GLN A 170 5.39 -3.70 7.50
C GLN A 170 6.85 -4.14 7.71
N ILE A 171 7.62 -3.48 8.58
CA ILE A 171 9.00 -3.88 8.89
C ILE A 171 9.03 -5.28 9.52
N LEU A 172 8.19 -5.51 10.53
CA LEU A 172 8.14 -6.78 11.24
C LEU A 172 7.61 -7.90 10.34
N ALA A 173 6.59 -7.64 9.52
CA ALA A 173 6.07 -8.60 8.55
C ALA A 173 7.11 -8.96 7.46
N ALA A 174 7.86 -7.98 6.97
CA ALA A 174 8.94 -8.21 6.01
C ALA A 174 10.03 -9.09 6.62
N SER A 175 10.44 -8.81 7.86
CA SER A 175 11.41 -9.63 8.60
C SER A 175 10.90 -11.07 8.81
N ALA A 176 9.66 -11.24 9.26
CA ALA A 176 9.05 -12.55 9.50
C ALA A 176 8.84 -13.37 8.21
N SER A 177 8.61 -12.70 7.07
CA SER A 177 8.50 -13.35 5.75
C SER A 177 9.86 -13.67 5.12
N GLY A 178 10.97 -13.26 5.76
CA GLY A 178 12.31 -13.38 5.20
C GLY A 178 12.52 -12.54 3.92
N ILE A 179 11.86 -11.40 3.81
CA ILE A 179 12.11 -10.43 2.72
C ILE A 179 13.53 -9.87 2.89
N HIS A 180 14.29 -9.84 1.79
CA HIS A 180 15.68 -9.41 1.82
C HIS A 180 15.81 -7.91 2.11
N LYS A 181 14.94 -7.08 1.51
CA LYS A 181 14.96 -5.63 1.70
C LYS A 181 13.57 -5.03 1.60
N LEU A 182 13.25 -4.14 2.54
CA LEU A 182 12.07 -3.28 2.48
C LEU A 182 12.53 -1.86 2.13
N ILE A 183 12.09 -1.32 0.99
CA ILE A 183 12.26 0.09 0.62
C ILE A 183 10.97 0.81 0.99
N TYR A 184 11.07 1.81 1.85
CA TYR A 184 9.94 2.56 2.34
C TYR A 184 9.95 3.99 1.77
N HIS A 185 8.97 4.28 0.92
CA HIS A 185 8.73 5.58 0.32
C HIS A 185 7.87 6.43 1.26
N SER A 186 8.51 7.27 2.06
CA SER A 186 7.87 8.02 3.15
C SER A 186 7.01 9.21 2.70
N GLY A 187 7.22 9.69 1.48
CA GLY A 187 6.49 10.81 0.86
C GLY A 187 6.91 12.19 1.38
N ASP A 188 6.88 12.40 2.70
CA ASP A 188 7.22 13.69 3.33
C ASP A 188 8.10 13.53 4.59
N ALA A 189 8.54 14.66 5.16
CA ALA A 189 9.38 14.66 6.36
C ALA A 189 8.72 14.02 7.59
N ARG A 190 7.39 14.13 7.70
CA ARG A 190 6.61 13.52 8.78
C ARG A 190 6.59 12.00 8.62
N GLY A 191 6.38 11.49 7.41
CA GLY A 191 6.48 10.08 7.08
C GLY A 191 7.87 9.54 7.35
N THR A 192 8.93 10.30 7.02
CA THR A 192 10.31 9.90 7.31
C THR A 192 10.56 9.76 8.80
N LYS A 193 10.13 10.75 9.61
CA LYS A 193 10.24 10.69 11.06
C LYS A 193 9.46 9.51 11.65
N ALA A 194 8.25 9.26 11.14
CA ALA A 194 7.42 8.15 11.58
C ALA A 194 8.06 6.79 11.26
N PHE A 195 8.62 6.63 10.06
CA PHE A 195 9.37 5.43 9.67
C PHE A 195 10.60 5.20 10.55
N GLN A 196 11.37 6.24 10.86
CA GLN A 196 12.53 6.13 11.75
C GLN A 196 12.14 5.69 13.17
N ILE A 197 11.01 6.17 13.69
CA ILE A 197 10.47 5.71 14.98
C ILE A 197 10.11 4.22 14.90
N ALA A 198 9.36 3.84 13.87
CA ALA A 198 8.96 2.45 13.63
C ALA A 198 10.17 1.51 13.51
N GLN A 199 11.21 1.93 12.79
CA GLN A 199 12.44 1.17 12.61
C GLN A 199 13.16 0.95 13.94
N LYS A 200 13.29 1.99 14.78
CA LYS A 200 13.90 1.85 16.11
C LYS A 200 13.14 0.84 16.98
N ILE A 201 11.81 0.92 16.97
CA ILE A 201 10.95 0.00 17.72
C ILE A 201 11.10 -1.43 17.18
N ALA A 202 11.08 -1.61 15.86
CA ALA A 202 11.23 -2.92 15.23
C ALA A 202 12.57 -3.57 15.60
N THR A 203 13.67 -2.83 15.54
CA THR A 203 14.99 -3.31 15.96
C THR A 203 14.98 -3.76 17.41
N GLN A 204 14.38 -2.99 18.32
CA GLN A 204 14.26 -3.37 19.73
C GLN A 204 13.41 -4.63 19.93
N ILE A 205 12.35 -4.82 19.15
CA ILE A 205 11.54 -6.04 19.20
C ILE A 205 12.37 -7.23 18.72
N ILE A 206 12.95 -7.15 17.52
CA ILE A 206 13.71 -8.24 16.89
C ILE A 206 14.90 -8.66 17.75
N SER A 207 15.62 -7.71 18.36
CA SER A 207 16.78 -8.02 19.20
C SER A 207 16.42 -8.58 20.58
N SER A 208 15.16 -8.48 21.02
CA SER A 208 14.79 -8.81 22.41
C SER A 208 14.66 -10.31 22.70
N VAL A 209 14.40 -11.17 21.71
CA VAL A 209 14.27 -12.63 21.91
C VAL A 209 14.62 -13.39 20.62
N PRO A 210 15.34 -14.52 20.66
CA PRO A 210 15.74 -15.29 19.46
C PRO A 210 14.56 -15.82 18.62
N THR A 211 13.42 -16.08 19.26
CA THR A 211 12.19 -16.56 18.62
C THR A 211 10.98 -15.92 19.32
N LEU A 212 10.41 -14.87 18.72
CA LEU A 212 9.15 -14.28 19.18
C LEU A 212 7.98 -15.01 18.51
N LYS A 213 6.96 -15.38 19.29
CA LYS A 213 5.69 -15.79 18.70
C LYS A 213 4.99 -14.53 18.17
N ILE A 214 4.17 -14.70 17.14
CA ILE A 214 3.41 -13.57 16.55
C ILE A 214 2.60 -12.85 17.63
N ASN A 215 1.88 -13.58 18.49
CA ASN A 215 1.08 -12.97 19.56
C ASN A 215 1.90 -12.07 20.49
N ASP A 216 3.13 -12.46 20.85
CA ASP A 216 4.00 -11.65 21.70
C ASP A 216 4.39 -10.32 21.03
N ILE A 217 4.58 -10.34 19.70
CA ILE A 217 4.84 -9.14 18.89
C ILE A 217 3.61 -8.23 18.92
N ILE A 218 2.42 -8.78 18.69
CA ILE A 218 1.17 -8.02 18.69
C ILE A 218 0.90 -7.41 20.07
N ASP A 219 1.03 -8.18 21.15
CA ASP A 219 0.84 -7.69 22.53
C ASP A 219 1.78 -6.52 22.85
N LYS A 220 3.04 -6.62 22.42
CA LYS A 220 4.02 -5.54 22.58
C LYS A 220 3.58 -4.29 21.82
N MET A 221 3.06 -4.42 20.60
CA MET A 221 2.53 -3.30 19.82
C MET A 221 1.26 -2.70 20.43
N VAL A 222 0.36 -3.52 20.98
CA VAL A 222 -0.83 -3.06 21.71
C VAL A 222 -0.43 -2.25 22.94
N SER A 223 0.57 -2.71 23.69
CA SER A 223 1.05 -2.01 24.90
C SER A 223 1.60 -0.61 24.63
N MET A 224 2.00 -0.32 23.38
CA MET A 224 2.48 1.01 22.96
C MET A 224 1.35 2.02 22.78
N LYS A 225 0.07 1.58 22.83
CA LYS A 225 -1.12 2.45 22.79
C LYS A 225 -1.12 3.42 21.61
N PHE A 226 -0.83 2.92 20.40
CA PHE A 226 -1.00 3.71 19.19
C PHE A 226 -2.45 4.17 19.05
N LEU A 227 -2.63 5.44 18.71
CA LEU A 227 -3.92 6.02 18.35
C LEU A 227 -4.09 6.01 16.84
N TRP A 228 -5.32 5.77 16.38
CA TRP A 228 -5.71 6.02 15.00
C TRP A 228 -5.34 7.45 14.56
N GLY A 229 -4.92 7.58 13.30
CA GLY A 229 -4.65 8.87 12.68
C GLY A 229 -5.94 9.53 12.22
N MET A 230 -5.79 10.59 11.42
CA MET A 230 -6.91 11.27 10.77
C MET A 230 -6.94 10.89 9.30
N SER A 231 -8.12 10.49 8.81
CA SER A 231 -8.34 10.40 7.37
C SER A 231 -8.19 11.80 6.78
N ASN A 232 -7.37 11.92 5.74
CA ASN A 232 -7.21 13.17 5.00
C ASN A 232 -8.20 13.29 3.82
N GLY A 233 -9.10 12.32 3.66
CA GLY A 233 -10.13 12.33 2.63
C GLY A 233 -9.59 12.45 1.20
N THR A 234 -8.32 12.07 0.98
CA THR A 234 -7.67 12.10 -0.34
C THR A 234 -8.57 11.53 -1.39
#